data_AF-A0A8T5MF60-F1
#
_entry.id   AF-A0A8T5MF60-F1
#
_cell.length_a   1.000
_cell.length_b   1.000
_cell.length_c   1.000
_cell.angle_alpha   90.00
_cell.angle_beta   90.00
_cell.angle_gamma   90.00
#
_symmetry.space_group_name_H-M   'P 1'
#
loop_
_entity.id
_entity.type
_entity.pdbx_description
1 polymer ?
#
loop_
_entity_poly.entity_id
_entity_poly.type
_entity_poly.pdbx_seq_one_letter_code
_entity_poly.pdbx_strand_id
1 'polypeptide(L)'
;MERGQVTVEMILIFGLFMMILIGVSVPSVLKSERYARDVQFASDARFASERLVTYAGSISNPHEKKTVEIYMPGYTSSANSTDNKPLMWMGMCTSISGSVLNTTLGMVRRTSDGTVTLQETHNFVRDLGSGNWSIYVNTTSGFQKGVLIESIGKRYNITIQWENITSNTVPSYTQANCDSILSLGGI
;
A
#
# COMPACT_ATOMS: atom_id res chain seq x y z
N MET A 1 24.17 10.03 -63.12
CA MET A 1 24.00 10.93 -61.97
C MET A 1 23.20 10.17 -60.91
N GLU A 2 23.87 9.50 -59.96
CA GLU A 2 23.22 8.64 -58.94
C GLU A 2 23.83 8.88 -57.54
N ARG A 3 24.05 10.14 -57.15
CA ARG A 3 24.67 10.49 -55.85
C ARG A 3 23.72 11.18 -54.86
N GLY A 4 22.44 11.37 -55.22
CA GLY A 4 21.42 11.98 -54.34
C GLY A 4 20.31 11.04 -53.87
N GLN A 5 20.22 9.82 -54.39
CA GLN A 5 19.13 8.88 -54.09
C GLN A 5 19.41 8.05 -52.82
N VAL A 6 20.69 7.72 -52.57
CA VAL A 6 21.11 6.92 -51.41
C VAL A 6 20.86 7.63 -50.07
N THR A 7 20.90 8.97 -50.02
CA THR A 7 20.66 9.74 -48.79
C THR A 7 19.19 9.82 -48.40
N VAL A 8 18.27 9.98 -49.35
CA VAL A 8 16.82 10.07 -49.04
C VAL A 8 16.26 8.72 -48.63
N GLU A 9 16.65 7.65 -49.32
CA GLU A 9 16.20 6.29 -49.03
C GLU A 9 16.67 5.81 -47.64
N MET A 10 17.92 6.14 -47.28
CA MET A 10 18.45 5.89 -45.93
C MET A 10 17.70 6.65 -44.83
N ILE A 11 17.32 7.91 -45.06
CA ILE A 11 16.53 8.70 -44.08
C ILE A 11 15.14 8.10 -43.91
N LEU A 12 14.52 7.63 -45.00
CA LEU A 12 13.19 7.02 -44.96
C LEU A 12 13.19 5.68 -44.22
N ILE A 13 14.19 4.83 -44.48
CA ILE A 13 14.36 3.55 -43.77
C ILE A 13 14.67 3.80 -42.29
N PHE A 14 15.58 4.74 -41.98
CA PHE A 14 15.91 5.08 -40.59
C PHE A 14 14.73 5.68 -39.83
N GLY A 15 13.94 6.55 -40.48
CA GLY A 15 12.72 7.13 -39.92
C GLY A 15 11.64 6.09 -39.64
N LEU A 16 11.41 5.15 -40.57
CA LEU A 16 10.51 4.02 -40.38
C LEU A 16 10.96 3.16 -39.20
N PHE A 17 12.26 2.86 -39.12
CA PHE A 17 12.82 2.05 -38.05
C PHE A 17 12.68 2.73 -36.68
N MET A 18 12.94 4.04 -36.59
CA MET A 18 12.70 4.83 -35.38
C MET A 18 11.22 4.88 -35.00
N MET A 19 10.30 5.00 -35.96
CA MET A 19 8.86 5.01 -35.68
C MET A 19 8.39 3.68 -35.09
N ILE A 20 8.91 2.55 -35.60
CA ILE A 20 8.63 1.22 -35.05
C ILE A 20 9.21 1.08 -33.64
N LEU A 21 10.47 1.50 -33.43
CA LEU A 21 11.12 1.41 -32.11
C LEU A 21 10.39 2.24 -31.06
N ILE A 22 10.02 3.49 -31.37
CA ILE A 22 9.28 4.37 -30.46
C ILE A 22 7.87 3.80 -30.21
N GLY A 23 7.20 3.30 -31.25
CA GLY A 23 5.85 2.73 -31.16
C GLY A 23 5.75 1.53 -30.21
N VAL A 24 6.80 0.72 -30.10
CA VAL A 24 6.83 -0.47 -29.21
C VAL A 24 7.47 -0.17 -27.86
N SER A 25 8.50 0.69 -27.81
CA SER A 25 9.24 0.99 -26.57
C SER A 25 8.46 1.87 -25.60
N VAL A 26 7.79 2.93 -26.06
CA VAL A 26 7.08 3.87 -25.18
C VAL A 26 5.96 3.19 -24.38
N PRO A 27 5.04 2.39 -24.98
CA PRO A 27 4.02 1.69 -24.22
C PRO A 27 4.62 0.69 -23.21
N SER A 28 5.76 0.08 -23.54
CA SER A 28 6.44 -0.90 -22.70
C SER A 28 7.07 -0.24 -21.47
N VAL A 29 7.75 0.90 -21.64
CA VAL A 29 8.33 1.69 -20.54
C VAL A 29 7.24 2.15 -19.57
N LEU A 30 6.13 2.69 -20.07
CA LEU A 30 5.01 3.15 -19.24
C LEU A 30 4.32 2.02 -18.44
N LYS A 31 4.33 0.78 -18.95
CA LYS A 31 3.87 -0.39 -18.20
C LYS A 31 4.89 -0.78 -17.13
N SER A 32 6.18 -0.79 -17.48
CA SER A 32 7.27 -1.13 -16.56
C SER A 32 7.34 -0.19 -15.36
N GLU A 33 7.19 1.12 -15.56
CA GLU A 33 7.18 2.10 -14.46
C GLU A 33 6.03 1.86 -13.47
N ARG A 34 4.87 1.43 -13.97
CA ARG A 34 3.73 1.10 -13.11
C ARG A 34 4.03 -0.11 -12.24
N TYR A 35 4.54 -1.19 -12.83
CA TYR A 35 4.93 -2.38 -12.07
C TYR A 35 6.07 -2.10 -11.07
N ALA A 36 7.03 -1.25 -11.44
CA ALA A 36 8.11 -0.85 -10.52
C ALA A 36 7.55 -0.11 -9.28
N ARG A 37 6.56 0.77 -9.47
CA ARG A 37 5.88 1.45 -8.35
C ARG A 37 5.08 0.46 -7.49
N ASP A 38 4.35 -0.46 -8.10
CA ASP A 38 3.58 -1.48 -7.37
C ASP A 38 4.50 -2.30 -6.43
N VAL A 39 5.67 -2.73 -6.93
CA VAL A 39 6.68 -3.44 -6.12
C VAL A 39 7.24 -2.55 -5.01
N GLN A 40 7.52 -1.28 -5.30
CA GLN A 40 8.00 -0.33 -4.29
C GLN A 40 6.99 -0.19 -3.14
N PHE A 41 5.71 0.00 -3.45
CA PHE A 41 4.68 0.14 -2.43
C PHE A 41 4.45 -1.14 -1.64
N ALA A 42 4.53 -2.31 -2.28
CA ALA A 42 4.50 -3.59 -1.58
C ALA A 42 5.69 -3.75 -0.60
N SER A 43 6.88 -3.29 -1.01
CA SER A 43 8.06 -3.26 -0.15
C SER A 43 7.88 -2.30 1.04
N ASP A 44 7.34 -1.11 0.81
CA ASP A 44 7.08 -0.12 1.86
C ASP A 44 6.05 -0.64 2.88
N ALA A 45 4.96 -1.26 2.41
CA ALA A 45 3.95 -1.87 3.27
C ALA A 45 4.54 -3.02 4.11
N ARG A 46 5.41 -3.84 3.50
CA ARG A 46 6.14 -4.89 4.22
C ARG A 46 7.06 -4.30 5.28
N PHE A 47 7.85 -3.30 4.94
CA PHE A 47 8.77 -2.63 5.86
C PHE A 47 8.02 -2.02 7.05
N ALA A 48 6.88 -1.37 6.79
CA ALA A 48 6.00 -0.85 7.84
C ALA A 48 5.58 -1.95 8.84
N SER A 49 5.16 -3.12 8.34
CA SER A 49 4.77 -4.25 9.19
C SER A 49 5.93 -4.82 10.01
N GLU A 50 7.10 -4.98 9.40
CA GLU A 50 8.31 -5.51 10.07
C GLU A 50 8.82 -4.55 11.14
N ARG A 51 8.72 -3.25 10.88
CA ARG A 51 9.05 -2.23 11.85
C ARG A 51 8.15 -2.37 13.08
N LEU A 52 6.82 -2.41 12.94
CA LEU A 52 5.92 -2.59 14.09
C LEU A 52 6.23 -3.83 14.92
N VAL A 53 6.47 -4.96 14.26
CA VAL A 53 6.79 -6.23 14.94
C VAL A 53 8.11 -6.12 15.70
N THR A 54 9.11 -5.48 15.11
CA THR A 54 10.40 -5.23 15.78
C THR A 54 10.22 -4.36 17.03
N TYR A 55 9.37 -3.33 16.96
CA TYR A 55 9.05 -2.51 18.13
C TYR A 55 8.26 -3.29 19.18
N ALA A 56 7.34 -4.16 18.78
CA ALA A 56 6.64 -5.07 19.68
C ALA A 56 7.62 -5.97 20.44
N GLY A 57 8.55 -6.62 19.72
CA GLY A 57 9.57 -7.49 20.33
C GLY A 57 10.54 -6.77 21.28
N SER A 58 10.57 -5.44 21.26
CA SER A 58 11.39 -4.63 22.17
C SER A 58 10.67 -4.18 23.46
N ILE A 59 9.37 -4.47 23.57
CA ILE A 59 8.59 -4.24 24.80
C ILE A 59 8.84 -5.42 25.74
N SER A 60 9.19 -5.11 26.98
CA SER A 60 9.62 -6.11 27.97
C SER A 60 8.70 -6.19 29.18
N ASN A 61 7.85 -5.17 29.40
CA ASN A 61 6.95 -5.11 30.54
C ASN A 61 5.48 -5.06 30.11
N PRO A 62 4.57 -5.65 30.91
CA PRO A 62 3.14 -5.48 30.71
C PRO A 62 2.75 -4.01 30.68
N HIS A 63 1.81 -3.65 29.81
CA HIS A 63 1.32 -2.27 29.60
C HIS A 63 2.34 -1.27 29.07
N GLU A 64 3.57 -1.70 28.77
CA GLU A 64 4.52 -0.86 28.06
C GLU A 64 4.00 -0.60 26.63
N LYS A 65 4.11 0.65 26.21
CA LYS A 65 3.69 1.10 24.89
C LYS A 65 4.88 1.72 24.18
N LYS A 66 5.00 1.45 22.88
CA LYS A 66 5.99 2.10 22.01
C LYS A 66 5.30 2.73 20.82
N THR A 67 5.60 4.00 20.59
CA THR A 67 5.13 4.74 19.44
C THR A 67 6.24 4.83 18.40
N VAL A 68 5.89 4.55 17.15
CA VAL A 68 6.79 4.59 16.02
C VAL A 68 6.14 5.36 14.88
N GLU A 69 6.92 6.21 14.24
CA GLU A 69 6.51 6.85 12.99
C GLU A 69 6.72 5.88 11.82
N ILE A 70 5.64 5.61 11.08
CA ILE A 70 5.62 4.68 9.96
C ILE A 70 4.95 5.34 8.77
N TYR A 71 5.61 5.27 7.61
CA TYR A 71 4.99 5.63 6.35
C TYR A 71 4.08 4.49 5.89
N MET A 72 2.81 4.82 5.64
CA MET A 72 1.88 3.92 4.98
C MET A 72 1.72 4.35 3.53
N PRO A 73 2.09 3.50 2.55
CA PRO A 73 1.78 3.77 1.16
C PRO A 73 0.28 3.87 0.92
N GLY A 74 -0.06 4.78 0.03
CA GLY A 74 -1.41 5.02 -0.47
C GLY A 74 -1.30 5.88 -1.71
N TYR A 75 -2.28 5.79 -2.59
CA TYR A 75 -2.29 6.58 -3.80
C TYR A 75 -3.73 6.83 -4.23
N THR A 76 -4.13 8.10 -4.32
CA THR A 76 -5.39 8.51 -4.95
C THR A 76 -5.11 9.10 -6.32
N SER A 77 -6.04 8.91 -7.27
CA SER A 77 -5.91 9.52 -8.60
C SER A 77 -6.21 11.03 -8.54
N SER A 78 -5.24 11.84 -8.12
CA SER A 78 -5.33 13.30 -8.22
C SER A 78 -4.82 13.74 -9.59
N ALA A 79 -5.71 13.87 -10.58
CA ALA A 79 -5.45 14.68 -11.78
C ALA A 79 -6.63 14.87 -12.76
N ASN A 80 -7.64 14.00 -12.88
CA ASN A 80 -8.70 14.15 -13.90
C ASN A 80 -9.95 13.27 -13.71
N SER A 81 -10.35 12.93 -12.47
CA SER A 81 -11.52 12.07 -12.26
C SER A 81 -12.22 12.38 -10.94
N THR A 82 -13.54 12.47 -11.01
CA THR A 82 -14.45 13.17 -10.11
C THR A 82 -14.71 12.55 -8.73
N ASP A 83 -14.01 11.48 -8.30
CA ASP A 83 -14.39 10.79 -7.05
C ASP A 83 -13.29 10.63 -5.98
N ASN A 84 -12.05 11.12 -6.16
CA ASN A 84 -10.95 10.93 -5.19
C ASN A 84 -10.73 9.47 -4.71
N LYS A 85 -11.22 8.47 -5.45
CA LYS A 85 -11.12 7.05 -5.07
C LYS A 85 -9.66 6.61 -5.01
N PRO A 86 -9.27 5.81 -4.01
CA PRO A 86 -7.91 5.31 -3.93
C PRO A 86 -7.65 4.34 -5.07
N LEU A 87 -6.49 4.50 -5.71
CA LEU A 87 -5.85 3.53 -6.59
C LEU A 87 -4.97 2.56 -5.82
N MET A 88 -4.61 2.91 -4.60
CA MET A 88 -3.92 2.03 -3.68
C MET A 88 -4.34 2.36 -2.27
N TRP A 89 -4.56 1.32 -1.47
CA TRP A 89 -4.82 1.46 -0.05
C TRP A 89 -4.03 0.42 0.73
N MET A 90 -3.56 0.82 1.91
CA MET A 90 -2.91 -0.06 2.86
C MET A 90 -3.76 -0.08 4.12
N GLY A 91 -3.91 -1.26 4.73
CA GLY A 91 -4.44 -1.34 6.07
C GLY A 91 -3.72 -2.30 6.98
N MET A 92 -3.83 -2.04 8.28
CA MET A 92 -3.14 -2.76 9.34
C MET A 92 -4.07 -3.04 10.51
N CYS A 93 -4.01 -4.24 11.05
CA CYS A 93 -4.75 -4.61 12.25
C CYS A 93 -4.09 -5.78 12.99
N THR A 94 -4.44 -5.94 14.27
CA THR A 94 -4.08 -7.13 15.04
C THR A 94 -5.22 -8.15 15.02
N SER A 95 -4.89 -9.44 15.09
CA SER A 95 -5.89 -10.50 15.30
C SER A 95 -6.66 -10.32 16.63
N ILE A 96 -7.76 -11.05 16.80
CA ILE A 96 -8.56 -11.04 18.06
C ILE A 96 -7.71 -11.35 19.27
N SER A 97 -6.88 -12.39 19.15
CA SER A 97 -5.97 -12.83 20.19
C SER A 97 -4.82 -11.84 20.40
N GLY A 98 -4.63 -10.87 19.50
CA GLY A 98 -3.49 -9.98 19.48
C GLY A 98 -2.16 -10.70 19.18
N SER A 99 -2.17 -11.96 18.75
CA SER A 99 -0.92 -12.70 18.49
C SER A 99 -0.33 -12.42 17.11
N VAL A 100 -1.10 -11.80 16.21
CA VAL A 100 -0.70 -11.60 14.81
C VAL A 100 -1.00 -10.18 14.38
N LEU A 101 -0.06 -9.56 13.67
CA LEU A 101 -0.28 -8.34 12.89
C LEU A 101 -0.59 -8.74 11.44
N ASN A 102 -1.78 -8.37 10.97
CA ASN A 102 -2.17 -8.47 9.57
C ASN A 102 -2.01 -7.09 8.91
N THR A 103 -1.30 -7.07 7.78
CA THR A 103 -1.14 -5.89 6.93
C THR A 103 -1.58 -6.24 5.52
N THR A 104 -2.52 -5.51 4.97
CA THR A 104 -2.97 -5.69 3.59
C THR A 104 -2.66 -4.46 2.77
N LEU A 105 -2.16 -4.67 1.56
CA LEU A 105 -2.04 -3.64 0.53
C LEU A 105 -2.94 -4.04 -0.64
N GLY A 106 -3.98 -3.26 -0.89
CA GLY A 106 -4.83 -3.40 -2.06
C GLY A 106 -4.42 -2.42 -3.15
N MET A 107 -4.19 -2.93 -4.35
CA MET A 107 -3.93 -2.14 -5.54
C MET A 107 -5.15 -2.23 -6.45
N VAL A 108 -5.71 -1.09 -6.81
CA VAL A 108 -6.86 -1.02 -7.71
C VAL A 108 -6.47 -0.21 -8.94
N ARG A 109 -6.92 -0.66 -10.11
CA ARG A 109 -6.71 0.04 -11.37
C ARG A 109 -8.04 0.51 -11.94
N ARG A 110 -8.00 1.69 -12.53
CA ARG A 110 -9.13 2.22 -13.29
C ARG A 110 -9.08 1.66 -14.71
N THR A 111 -10.16 1.03 -15.15
CA THR A 111 -10.36 0.60 -16.53
C THR A 111 -10.71 1.81 -17.42
N SER A 112 -10.64 1.63 -18.75
CA SER A 112 -10.85 2.73 -19.71
C SER A 112 -12.24 3.36 -19.66
N ASP A 113 -13.22 2.65 -19.12
CA ASP A 113 -14.61 3.06 -18.87
C ASP A 113 -14.80 3.81 -17.53
N GLY A 114 -13.73 3.98 -16.74
CA GLY A 114 -13.77 4.68 -15.45
C GLY A 114 -14.03 3.77 -14.25
N THR A 115 -14.33 2.48 -14.46
CA THR A 115 -14.60 1.51 -13.40
C THR A 115 -13.32 1.22 -12.60
N VAL A 116 -13.43 1.07 -11.28
CA VAL A 116 -12.31 0.71 -10.40
C VAL A 116 -12.32 -0.79 -10.19
N THR A 117 -11.22 -1.45 -10.52
CA THR A 117 -11.06 -2.91 -10.41
C THR A 117 -9.91 -3.24 -9.47
N LEU A 118 -10.14 -4.15 -8.53
CA LEU A 118 -9.06 -4.71 -7.71
C LEU A 118 -8.14 -5.54 -8.61
N GLN A 119 -6.89 -5.09 -8.69
CA GLN A 119 -5.87 -5.71 -9.53
C GLN A 119 -5.16 -6.79 -8.73
N GLU A 120 -4.58 -6.39 -7.60
CA GLU A 120 -3.67 -7.21 -6.79
C GLU A 120 -3.86 -6.87 -5.32
N THR A 121 -3.72 -7.89 -4.47
CA THR A 121 -3.76 -7.74 -3.01
C THR A 121 -2.54 -8.45 -2.43
N HIS A 122 -1.76 -7.74 -1.62
CA HIS A 122 -0.66 -8.32 -0.85
C HIS A 122 -1.04 -8.38 0.62
N ASN A 123 -0.98 -9.57 1.19
CA ASN A 123 -1.17 -9.78 2.62
C ASN A 123 0.17 -10.12 3.28
N PHE A 124 0.57 -9.30 4.24
CA PHE A 124 1.73 -9.51 5.08
C PHE A 124 1.25 -9.84 6.49
N VAL A 125 1.32 -11.12 6.81
CA VAL A 125 1.02 -11.63 8.15
C VAL A 125 2.32 -11.75 8.93
N ARG A 126 2.34 -11.24 10.17
CA ARG A 126 3.50 -11.29 11.06
C ARG A 126 3.09 -11.72 12.45
N ASP A 127 3.86 -12.65 13.00
CA ASP A 127 3.69 -13.11 14.37
C ASP A 127 4.20 -12.05 15.36
N LEU A 128 3.42 -11.78 16.40
CA LEU A 128 3.78 -10.92 17.53
C LEU A 128 4.14 -11.75 18.77
N GLY A 129 4.14 -13.08 18.66
CA GLY A 129 4.45 -14.01 19.73
C GLY A 129 3.26 -14.22 20.66
N SER A 130 3.38 -13.76 21.90
CA SER A 130 2.28 -13.86 22.88
C SER A 130 1.06 -13.10 22.39
N GLY A 131 -0.14 -13.55 22.76
CA GLY A 131 -1.36 -12.77 22.54
C GLY A 131 -1.35 -11.44 23.32
N ASN A 132 -2.46 -10.70 23.21
CA ASN A 132 -2.74 -9.44 23.90
C ASN A 132 -2.04 -8.18 23.34
N TRP A 133 -1.49 -8.23 22.12
CA TRP A 133 -1.06 -7.01 21.46
C TRP A 133 -2.24 -6.20 20.92
N SER A 134 -2.10 -4.90 20.93
CA SER A 134 -3.02 -3.97 20.26
C SER A 134 -2.24 -2.84 19.61
N ILE A 135 -2.67 -2.46 18.41
CA ILE A 135 -2.17 -1.28 17.71
C ILE A 135 -3.15 -0.12 17.83
N TYR A 136 -2.59 1.08 17.93
CA TYR A 136 -3.32 2.31 18.05
C TYR A 136 -2.71 3.35 17.12
N VAL A 137 -3.54 4.14 16.47
CA VAL A 137 -3.09 5.29 15.69
C VAL A 137 -3.28 6.54 16.53
N ASN A 138 -2.20 7.31 16.69
CA ASN A 138 -2.29 8.60 17.35
C ASN A 138 -2.89 9.61 16.34
N THR A 139 -4.15 9.96 16.55
CA THR A 139 -4.86 10.99 15.79
C THR A 139 -4.97 12.25 16.64
N THR A 140 -5.28 13.39 16.00
CA THR A 140 -5.54 14.66 16.68
C THR A 140 -6.66 14.57 17.73
N SER A 141 -7.53 13.56 17.64
CA SER A 141 -8.65 13.29 18.55
C SER A 141 -8.39 12.18 19.58
N GLY A 142 -7.20 11.56 19.61
CA GLY A 142 -6.81 10.53 20.59
C GLY A 142 -6.23 9.26 19.95
N PHE A 143 -6.35 8.13 20.65
CA PHE A 143 -5.90 6.83 20.14
C PHE A 143 -7.06 6.06 19.51
N GLN A 144 -6.99 5.81 18.20
CA GLN A 144 -7.92 4.89 17.55
C GLN A 144 -7.33 3.48 17.60
N LYS A 145 -7.93 2.60 18.41
CA LYS A 145 -7.67 1.14 18.38
C LYS A 145 -8.46 0.57 17.20
N GLY A 146 -7.84 -0.32 16.44
CA GLY A 146 -8.50 -0.95 15.31
C GLY A 146 -7.97 -0.52 13.97
N VAL A 147 -8.49 -1.19 12.95
CA VAL A 147 -7.97 -1.18 11.58
C VAL A 147 -7.62 0.23 11.10
N LEU A 148 -6.35 0.46 10.78
CA LEU A 148 -5.93 1.67 10.07
C LEU A 148 -6.06 1.40 8.57
N ILE A 149 -6.69 2.32 7.83
CA ILE A 149 -6.73 2.30 6.36
C ILE A 149 -6.18 3.64 5.87
N GLU A 150 -5.16 3.60 5.02
CA GLU A 150 -4.56 4.75 4.35
C GLU A 150 -4.65 4.56 2.84
N SER A 151 -4.93 5.64 2.12
CA SER A 151 -5.37 5.61 0.72
C SER A 151 -4.74 6.72 -0.14
N ILE A 152 -4.11 7.72 0.47
CA ILE A 152 -3.43 8.87 -0.12
C ILE A 152 -1.91 8.79 0.10
N GLY A 153 -1.49 8.10 1.15
CA GLY A 153 -0.08 7.90 1.50
C GLY A 153 0.41 8.95 2.49
N LYS A 154 0.66 8.54 3.73
CA LYS A 154 1.01 9.45 4.83
C LYS A 154 1.85 8.75 5.90
N ARG A 155 2.57 9.55 6.68
CA ARG A 155 3.22 9.09 7.90
C ARG A 155 2.24 9.11 9.08
N TYR A 156 2.22 8.03 9.83
CA TYR A 156 1.42 7.85 11.03
C TYR A 156 2.32 7.56 12.23
N ASN A 157 1.95 8.14 13.37
CA ASN A 157 2.49 7.74 14.66
C ASN A 157 1.64 6.59 15.21
N ILE A 158 2.14 5.37 15.05
CA ILE A 158 1.46 4.15 15.47
C ILE A 158 2.03 3.72 16.80
N THR A 159 1.17 3.44 17.76
CA THR A 159 1.53 2.91 19.07
C THR A 159 1.17 1.45 19.13
N ILE A 160 2.13 0.60 19.50
CA ILE A 160 1.91 -0.81 19.83
C ILE A 160 2.05 -0.99 21.33
N GLN A 161 1.15 -1.77 21.92
CA GLN A 161 1.11 -2.01 23.36
C GLN A 161 0.82 -3.47 23.64
N TRP A 162 1.49 -4.00 24.66
CA TRP A 162 1.25 -5.32 25.23
C TRP A 162 0.31 -5.23 26.43
N GLU A 163 -0.70 -6.11 26.49
CA GLU A 163 -1.79 -6.14 27.47
C GLU A 163 -2.73 -4.91 27.40
N ASN A 164 -3.98 -5.20 27.05
CA ASN A 164 -5.05 -4.25 26.82
C ASN A 164 -5.35 -3.46 28.10
N ILE A 165 -5.05 -2.15 28.14
CA ILE A 165 -5.75 -1.27 29.07
C ILE A 165 -7.23 -1.39 28.72
N THR A 166 -8.05 -1.76 29.69
CA THR A 166 -9.51 -1.75 29.62
C THR A 166 -10.02 -0.36 29.23
N SER A 167 -9.97 -0.04 27.94
CA SER A 167 -10.75 1.01 27.34
C SER A 167 -12.05 0.35 26.91
N ASN A 168 -13.07 0.44 27.77
CA ASN A 168 -14.43 0.00 27.52
C ASN A 168 -15.14 0.79 26.38
N THR A 169 -14.38 1.45 25.50
CA THR A 169 -14.88 2.38 24.51
C THR A 169 -14.35 2.16 23.10
N VAL A 170 -13.49 1.16 22.85
CA VAL A 170 -13.03 0.88 21.49
C VAL A 170 -13.35 -0.55 21.06
N PRO A 171 -14.06 -0.75 19.94
CA PRO A 171 -14.46 -2.08 19.49
C PRO A 171 -13.25 -2.98 19.28
N SER A 172 -13.29 -4.17 19.87
CA SER A 172 -12.38 -5.27 19.54
C SER A 172 -12.73 -5.77 18.14
N TYR A 173 -11.81 -5.64 17.19
CA TYR A 173 -12.03 -6.11 15.82
C TYR A 173 -11.79 -7.63 15.76
N THR A 174 -12.74 -8.37 15.19
CA THR A 174 -12.53 -9.79 14.91
C THR A 174 -11.57 -9.98 13.74
N GLN A 175 -10.92 -11.14 13.60
CA GLN A 175 -10.10 -11.42 12.41
C GLN A 175 -10.96 -11.39 11.14
N ALA A 176 -12.22 -11.80 11.22
CA ALA A 176 -13.20 -11.61 10.16
C ALA A 176 -13.53 -10.12 9.90
N ASN A 177 -13.44 -9.23 10.90
CA ASN A 177 -13.62 -7.78 10.74
C ASN A 177 -12.36 -7.12 10.15
N CYS A 178 -11.17 -7.57 10.55
CA CYS A 178 -9.92 -7.24 9.89
C CYS A 178 -9.95 -7.65 8.42
N ASP A 179 -10.23 -8.93 8.16
CA ASP A 179 -10.23 -9.47 6.80
C ASP A 179 -11.41 -8.95 5.97
N SER A 180 -12.55 -8.56 6.56
CA SER A 180 -13.64 -7.90 5.82
C SER A 180 -13.38 -6.42 5.56
N ILE A 181 -12.81 -5.67 6.51
CA ILE A 181 -12.42 -4.26 6.31
C ILE A 181 -11.22 -4.16 5.35
N LEU A 182 -10.30 -5.14 5.38
CA LEU A 182 -9.16 -5.23 4.47
C LEU A 182 -9.50 -5.96 3.16
N SER A 183 -10.56 -6.76 3.07
CA SER A 183 -11.06 -7.21 1.75
C SER A 183 -11.92 -6.16 1.06
N LEU A 184 -12.37 -5.14 1.80
CA LEU A 184 -13.19 -4.02 1.35
C LEU A 184 -12.48 -2.67 1.61
N GLY A 185 -11.31 -2.42 1.03
CA GLY A 185 -10.73 -1.06 0.98
C GLY A 185 -11.57 -0.07 0.15
N GLY A 186 -12.87 0.05 0.45
CA GLY A 186 -13.81 1.07 0.03
C GLY A 186 -13.94 1.25 -1.48
N ILE A 187 -14.44 0.24 -2.19
CA ILE A 187 -15.10 0.47 -3.48
C ILE A 187 -16.57 0.76 -3.21
#